data_AF-A0A562ZDJ6-F1
#
_entry.id   AF-A0A562ZDJ6-F1
#
_cell.length_a   1.000
_cell.length_b   1.000
_cell.length_c   1.000
_cell.angle_alpha   90.00
_cell.angle_beta   90.00
_cell.angle_gamma   90.00
#
_symmetry.space_group_name_H-M   'P 1'
#
loop_
_entity.id
_entity.type
_entity.pdbx_description
1 polymer ?
#
loop_
_entity_poly.entity_id
_entity_poly.type
_entity_poly.pdbx_seq_one_letter_code
_entity_poly.pdbx_strand_id
1 'polypeptide(L)'
;MSPAADPWLVETRQLDLSDPKLRITAQKLTQARQSLPARAAAIQAFVRGLPFSASADGHSVRASEVLRRGSGDCHSKGVLFTALCRAAGLPARLVFVDVRPRFLAGILDRGPAVLPHAVGQVLLPDGWHSTDGYVVDPVLFAHAKHLLHDHGLDSGWGIVQEAAGAWDGQGDCLQQFRAGDVVDHHGAWHEPAAFHATRPAGTRGWLGRLQYAIATRLVNLRVARVRQSRFPLPLPPMAAQP
;
A
#
# COMPACT_ATOMS: atom_id res chain seq x y z
N MET A 1 2.82 38.64 -5.00
CA MET A 1 3.17 37.30 -5.49
C MET A 1 2.13 36.34 -4.93
N SER A 2 1.28 35.73 -5.76
CA SER A 2 0.37 34.68 -5.27
C SER A 2 1.21 33.56 -4.64
N PRO A 3 0.86 33.01 -3.47
CA PRO A 3 1.56 31.85 -2.94
C PRO A 3 1.48 30.75 -4.01
N ALA A 4 2.64 30.23 -4.44
CA ALA A 4 2.67 29.09 -5.32
C ALA A 4 1.84 27.98 -4.67
N ALA A 5 0.89 27.41 -5.40
CA ALA A 5 0.07 26.32 -4.88
C ALA A 5 0.99 25.19 -4.39
N ASP A 6 0.73 24.64 -3.20
CA ASP A 6 1.49 23.51 -2.68
C ASP A 6 1.43 22.37 -3.73
N PRO A 7 2.56 21.94 -4.31
CA PRO A 7 2.56 20.92 -5.35
C PRO A 7 1.93 19.61 -4.85
N TRP A 8 1.90 19.37 -3.54
CA TRP A 8 1.30 18.19 -2.94
C TRP A 8 -0.22 18.28 -2.76
N LEU A 9 -0.86 19.35 -3.25
CA LEU A 9 -2.31 19.48 -3.37
C LEU A 9 -2.80 19.44 -4.83
N VAL A 10 -1.89 19.49 -5.81
CA VAL A 10 -2.24 19.59 -7.23
C VAL A 10 -2.61 18.23 -7.82
N GLU A 11 -3.52 18.25 -8.80
CA GLU A 11 -3.93 17.08 -9.57
C GLU A 11 -2.80 16.54 -10.45
N THR A 12 -2.77 15.23 -10.62
CA THR A 12 -1.94 14.56 -11.62
C THR A 12 -2.79 13.59 -12.42
N ARG A 13 -2.26 13.08 -13.54
CA ARG A 13 -3.00 12.15 -14.41
C ARG A 13 -3.40 10.87 -13.67
N GLN A 14 -2.54 10.37 -12.79
CA GLN A 14 -2.84 9.18 -12.01
C GLN A 14 -3.77 9.45 -10.83
N LEU A 15 -3.67 10.61 -10.19
CA LEU A 15 -4.53 10.95 -9.05
C LEU A 15 -5.93 11.38 -9.46
N ASP A 16 -6.11 11.95 -10.66
CA ASP A 16 -7.42 12.18 -11.31
C ASP A 16 -8.44 12.88 -10.38
N LEU A 17 -7.99 13.94 -9.69
CA LEU A 17 -8.73 14.62 -8.62
C LEU A 17 -10.02 15.28 -9.11
N SER A 18 -10.13 15.53 -10.41
CA SER A 18 -11.32 16.06 -11.06
C SER A 18 -12.51 15.09 -11.07
N ASP A 19 -12.29 13.80 -10.80
CA ASP A 19 -13.37 12.80 -10.70
C ASP A 19 -14.35 13.14 -9.54
N PRO A 20 -15.65 13.31 -9.83
CA PRO A 20 -16.63 13.69 -8.81
C PRO A 20 -16.76 12.67 -7.66
N LYS A 21 -16.59 11.37 -7.93
CA LYS A 21 -16.70 10.33 -6.89
C LYS A 21 -15.56 10.41 -5.90
N LEU A 22 -14.34 10.72 -6.34
CA LEU A 22 -13.21 10.96 -5.43
C LEU A 22 -13.49 12.15 -4.50
N ARG A 23 -13.91 13.28 -5.05
CA ARG A 23 -14.21 14.50 -4.27
C ARG A 23 -15.33 14.26 -3.26
N ILE A 24 -16.43 13.64 -3.68
CA ILE A 24 -17.55 13.30 -2.81
C ILE A 24 -17.11 12.32 -1.71
N THR A 25 -16.28 11.32 -2.06
CA THR A 25 -15.77 10.35 -1.08
C THR A 25 -14.87 11.03 -0.06
N ALA A 26 -13.90 11.83 -0.51
CA ALA A 26 -13.02 12.61 0.35
C ALA A 26 -13.81 13.53 1.30
N GLN A 27 -14.82 14.24 0.78
CA GLN A 27 -15.69 15.09 1.59
C GLN A 27 -16.49 14.28 2.63
N LYS A 28 -17.13 13.17 2.23
CA LYS A 28 -17.85 12.28 3.17
C LYS A 28 -16.94 11.77 4.30
N LEU A 29 -15.70 11.43 3.96
CA LEU A 29 -14.71 10.94 4.91
C LEU A 29 -14.12 12.03 5.80
N THR A 30 -14.31 13.32 5.54
CA THR A 30 -13.57 14.37 6.27
C THR A 30 -14.44 15.49 6.84
N GLN A 31 -15.66 15.70 6.33
CA GLN A 31 -16.53 16.83 6.70
C GLN A 31 -16.85 16.91 8.20
N ALA A 32 -17.01 15.78 8.89
CA ALA A 32 -17.34 15.73 10.31
C ALA A 32 -16.11 15.74 11.23
N ARG A 33 -14.89 15.85 10.67
CA ARG A 33 -13.63 15.69 11.39
C ARG A 33 -12.91 17.02 11.50
N GLN A 34 -12.66 17.42 12.75
CA GLN A 34 -12.13 18.74 13.09
C GLN A 34 -10.62 18.85 12.91
N SER A 35 -9.86 17.77 13.10
CA SER A 35 -8.39 17.77 13.01
C SER A 35 -7.87 17.12 11.72
N LEU A 36 -6.72 17.59 11.22
CA LEU A 36 -6.03 16.97 10.07
C LEU A 36 -5.64 15.50 10.33
N PRO A 37 -5.10 15.12 11.50
CA PRO A 37 -4.86 13.71 11.84
C PRO A 37 -6.11 12.85 11.74
N ALA A 38 -7.26 13.30 12.26
CA ALA A 38 -8.50 12.54 12.20
C ALA A 38 -8.98 12.33 10.75
N ARG A 39 -8.82 13.34 9.89
CA ARG A 39 -9.13 13.25 8.46
C ARG A 39 -8.22 12.23 7.75
N ALA A 40 -6.91 12.31 7.98
CA ALA A 40 -5.95 11.38 7.41
C ALA A 40 -6.19 9.93 7.87
N ALA A 41 -6.41 9.71 9.16
CA ALA A 41 -6.74 8.41 9.74
C ALA A 41 -8.01 7.81 9.12
N ALA A 42 -9.04 8.63 8.88
CA ALA A 42 -10.28 8.17 8.27
C ALA A 42 -10.14 7.80 6.79
N ILE A 43 -9.36 8.57 6.04
CA ILE A 43 -9.02 8.25 4.66
C ILE A 43 -8.22 6.95 4.61
N GLN A 44 -7.21 6.82 5.47
CA GLN A 44 -6.41 5.60 5.59
C GLN A 44 -7.28 4.39 5.93
N ALA A 45 -8.18 4.51 6.92
CA ALA A 45 -9.08 3.44 7.33
C ALA A 45 -10.06 3.03 6.22
N PHE A 46 -10.56 4.01 5.44
CA PHE A 46 -11.40 3.73 4.27
C PHE A 46 -10.64 2.92 3.22
N VAL A 47 -9.43 3.35 2.84
CA VAL A 47 -8.61 2.65 1.84
C VAL A 47 -8.21 1.26 2.34
N ARG A 48 -7.89 1.15 3.63
CA ARG A 48 -7.60 -0.13 4.29
C ARG A 48 -8.77 -1.10 4.24
N GLY A 49 -9.99 -0.59 4.35
CA GLY A 49 -11.21 -1.40 4.24
C GLY A 49 -11.38 -2.08 2.88
N LEU A 50 -10.74 -1.57 1.82
CA LEU A 50 -10.75 -2.22 0.51
C LEU A 50 -9.89 -3.49 0.54
N PRO A 51 -10.36 -4.65 0.03
CA PRO A 51 -9.56 -5.86 -0.01
C PRO A 51 -8.23 -5.70 -0.75
N PHE A 52 -7.17 -6.29 -0.21
CA PHE A 52 -5.92 -6.48 -0.94
C PHE A 52 -6.15 -7.35 -2.19
N SER A 53 -5.68 -6.88 -3.35
CA SER A 53 -5.63 -7.65 -4.58
C SER A 53 -4.45 -7.17 -5.44
N ALA A 54 -3.49 -8.07 -5.64
CA ALA A 54 -2.36 -7.85 -6.53
C ALA A 54 -2.85 -7.70 -7.98
N SER A 55 -2.28 -6.72 -8.71
CA SER A 55 -2.52 -6.49 -10.14
C SER A 55 -1.24 -6.64 -10.95
N ALA A 56 -1.33 -7.22 -12.15
CA ALA A 56 -0.19 -7.34 -13.04
C ALA A 56 0.18 -6.01 -13.73
N ASP A 57 -0.82 -5.12 -13.91
CA ASP A 57 -0.68 -3.85 -14.65
C ASP A 57 -1.00 -2.63 -13.76
N GLY A 58 -0.86 -2.78 -12.44
CA GLY A 58 -1.31 -1.77 -11.46
C GLY A 58 -0.57 -0.43 -11.49
N HIS A 59 0.56 -0.31 -12.20
CA HIS A 59 1.44 0.85 -12.13
C HIS A 59 0.88 2.14 -12.74
N SER A 60 -0.10 2.04 -13.66
CA SER A 60 -0.73 3.19 -14.33
C SER A 60 -2.20 3.39 -13.97
N VAL A 61 -2.72 2.63 -12.99
CA VAL A 61 -4.13 2.72 -12.58
C VAL A 61 -4.46 4.09 -11.99
N ARG A 62 -5.59 4.67 -12.36
CA ARG A 62 -6.05 5.94 -11.80
C ARG A 62 -6.73 5.75 -10.45
N ALA A 63 -6.63 6.73 -9.55
CA ALA A 63 -7.31 6.68 -8.25
C ALA A 63 -8.83 6.46 -8.38
N SER A 64 -9.46 7.11 -9.37
CA SER A 64 -10.89 6.95 -9.66
C SER A 64 -11.26 5.51 -10.04
N GLU A 65 -10.35 4.81 -10.73
CA GLU A 65 -10.51 3.41 -11.11
C GLU A 65 -10.34 2.46 -9.91
N VAL A 66 -9.35 2.71 -9.05
CA VAL A 66 -9.17 1.95 -7.81
C VAL A 66 -10.41 2.09 -6.91
N LEU A 67 -10.96 3.30 -6.79
CA LEU A 67 -12.19 3.55 -6.04
C LEU A 67 -13.37 2.75 -6.61
N ARG A 68 -13.53 2.69 -7.94
CA ARG A 68 -14.60 1.91 -8.60
C ARG A 68 -14.39 0.40 -8.44
N ARG A 69 -13.15 -0.06 -8.57
CA ARG A 69 -12.78 -1.49 -8.46
C ARG A 69 -12.94 -2.00 -7.02
N GLY A 70 -12.79 -1.13 -6.02
CA GLY A 70 -12.98 -1.47 -4.61
C GLY A 70 -11.94 -2.43 -4.05
N SER A 71 -10.78 -2.57 -4.69
CA SER A 71 -9.66 -3.43 -4.25
C SER A 71 -8.35 -2.99 -4.90
N GLY A 72 -7.22 -3.35 -4.29
CA GLY A 72 -5.90 -2.98 -4.81
C GLY A 72 -4.73 -3.52 -3.99
N ASP A 73 -3.53 -3.32 -4.52
CA ASP A 73 -2.23 -3.58 -3.89
C ASP A 73 -1.62 -2.29 -3.30
N CYS A 74 -0.36 -2.36 -2.89
CA CYS A 74 0.35 -1.23 -2.28
C CYS A 74 0.37 0.03 -3.14
N HIS A 75 0.65 -0.10 -4.44
CA HIS A 75 0.71 1.03 -5.35
C HIS A 75 -0.68 1.62 -5.60
N SER A 76 -1.63 0.79 -6.02
CA SER A 76 -2.99 1.25 -6.38
C SER A 76 -3.74 1.83 -5.17
N LYS A 77 -3.63 1.21 -4.00
CA LYS A 77 -4.20 1.77 -2.76
C LYS A 77 -3.47 3.03 -2.31
N GLY A 78 -2.15 3.10 -2.48
CA GLY A 78 -1.38 4.31 -2.20
C GLY A 78 -1.77 5.49 -3.10
N VAL A 79 -2.05 5.23 -4.37
CA VAL A 79 -2.59 6.20 -5.34
C VAL A 79 -3.95 6.71 -4.86
N LEU A 80 -4.85 5.81 -4.46
CA LEU A 80 -6.17 6.19 -3.94
C LEU A 80 -6.07 7.00 -2.63
N PHE A 81 -5.24 6.55 -1.68
CA PHE A 81 -4.98 7.27 -0.43
C PHE A 81 -4.50 8.70 -0.70
N THR A 82 -3.49 8.85 -1.56
CA THR A 82 -2.94 10.16 -1.93
C THR A 82 -4.00 11.04 -2.57
N ALA A 83 -4.79 10.52 -3.51
CA ALA A 83 -5.83 11.28 -4.18
C ALA A 83 -6.93 11.76 -3.21
N LEU A 84 -7.38 10.89 -2.30
CA LEU A 84 -8.38 11.24 -1.29
C LEU A 84 -7.86 12.29 -0.30
N CYS A 85 -6.59 12.20 0.12
CA CYS A 85 -5.96 13.22 0.96
C CYS A 85 -5.93 14.57 0.24
N ARG A 86 -5.41 14.62 -1.00
CA ARG A 86 -5.36 15.87 -1.78
C ARG A 86 -6.75 16.46 -2.02
N ALA A 87 -7.73 15.63 -2.36
CA ALA A 87 -9.12 16.05 -2.55
C ALA A 87 -9.78 16.59 -1.27
N ALA A 88 -9.29 16.17 -0.09
CA ALA A 88 -9.70 16.70 1.22
C ALA A 88 -8.87 17.91 1.69
N GLY A 89 -7.94 18.41 0.86
CA GLY A 89 -7.06 19.53 1.20
C GLY A 89 -5.87 19.16 2.10
N LEU A 90 -5.51 17.88 2.21
CA LEU A 90 -4.32 17.43 2.92
C LEU A 90 -3.17 17.22 1.91
N PRO A 91 -2.04 17.94 2.04
CA PRO A 91 -0.87 17.71 1.20
C PRO A 91 -0.38 16.28 1.34
N ALA A 92 -0.32 15.53 0.23
CA ALA A 92 0.02 14.11 0.25
C ALA A 92 0.84 13.67 -0.97
N ARG A 93 1.63 12.61 -0.82
CA ARG A 93 2.53 12.08 -1.86
C ARG A 93 2.78 10.59 -1.69
N LEU A 94 3.29 9.95 -2.74
CA LEU A 94 3.85 8.61 -2.64
C LEU A 94 5.38 8.67 -2.56
N VAL A 95 5.93 7.92 -1.62
CA VAL A 95 7.35 7.63 -1.52
C VAL A 95 7.58 6.20 -1.96
N PHE A 96 8.64 5.99 -2.74
CA PHE A 96 9.04 4.66 -3.15
C PHE A 96 10.32 4.25 -2.45
N VAL A 97 10.33 3.00 -1.98
CA VAL A 97 11.49 2.36 -1.35
C VAL A 97 11.65 0.97 -1.94
N ASP A 98 12.88 0.50 -2.04
CA ASP A 98 13.15 -0.91 -2.30
C ASP A 98 13.33 -1.61 -0.96
N VAL A 99 12.60 -2.71 -0.73
CA VAL A 99 12.60 -3.43 0.55
C VAL A 99 12.90 -4.91 0.36
N ARG A 100 13.46 -5.53 1.40
CA ARG A 100 13.47 -6.99 1.53
C ARG A 100 12.06 -7.46 1.91
N PRO A 101 11.34 -8.19 1.04
CA PRO A 101 9.91 -8.43 1.23
C PRO A 101 9.63 -9.62 2.16
N ARG A 102 10.16 -9.58 3.39
CA ARG A 102 9.99 -10.64 4.41
C ARG A 102 8.51 -10.89 4.72
N PHE A 103 7.69 -9.86 4.64
CA PHE A 103 6.24 -9.94 4.79
C PHE A 103 5.55 -10.84 3.76
N LEU A 104 6.19 -11.19 2.64
CA LEU A 104 5.64 -12.15 1.68
C LEU A 104 5.83 -13.61 2.13
N ALA A 105 6.58 -13.89 3.19
CA ALA A 105 6.68 -15.24 3.76
C ALA A 105 5.28 -15.79 4.08
N GLY A 106 5.03 -17.05 3.74
CA GLY A 106 3.69 -17.67 3.85
C GLY A 106 2.70 -17.30 2.73
N ILE A 107 2.97 -16.25 1.95
CA ILE A 107 2.24 -15.92 0.71
C ILE A 107 3.04 -16.35 -0.52
N LEU A 108 4.36 -16.14 -0.56
CA LEU A 108 5.23 -16.61 -1.64
C LEU A 108 6.43 -17.35 -1.03
N ASP A 109 6.65 -18.57 -1.53
CA ASP A 109 7.75 -19.42 -1.03
C ASP A 109 9.10 -18.94 -1.56
N ARG A 110 9.08 -18.32 -2.74
CA ARG A 110 10.24 -17.69 -3.39
C ARG A 110 9.82 -16.33 -3.94
N GLY A 111 9.93 -15.31 -3.10
CA GLY A 111 9.77 -13.91 -3.50
C GLY A 111 11.05 -13.34 -4.15
N PRO A 112 10.99 -12.16 -4.77
CA PRO A 112 12.20 -11.46 -5.20
C PRO A 112 13.06 -11.08 -3.98
N ALA A 113 14.38 -10.98 -4.16
CA ALA A 113 15.28 -10.54 -3.08
C ALA A 113 14.97 -9.10 -2.61
N VAL A 114 14.55 -8.26 -3.55
CA VAL A 114 14.19 -6.85 -3.35
C VAL A 114 12.90 -6.56 -4.11
N LEU A 115 11.99 -5.81 -3.49
CA LEU A 115 10.71 -5.40 -4.07
C LEU A 115 10.53 -3.88 -3.96
N PRO A 116 10.22 -3.18 -5.06
CA PRO A 116 9.76 -1.80 -4.99
C PRO A 116 8.44 -1.70 -4.25
N HIS A 117 8.35 -0.79 -3.30
CA HIS A 117 7.23 -0.62 -2.41
C HIS A 117 6.76 0.83 -2.36
N ALA A 118 5.44 1.03 -2.35
CA ALA A 118 4.82 2.35 -2.37
C ALA A 118 4.28 2.69 -0.97
N VAL A 119 4.77 3.79 -0.40
CA VAL A 119 4.42 4.28 0.92
C VAL A 119 3.72 5.63 0.78
N GLY A 120 2.51 5.75 1.33
CA GLY A 120 1.79 7.01 1.39
C GLY A 120 2.44 7.95 2.40
N GLN A 121 2.55 9.23 2.06
CA GLN A 121 2.93 10.29 2.98
C GLN A 121 1.91 11.41 2.98
N VAL A 122 1.58 11.92 4.15
CA VAL A 122 0.68 13.07 4.33
C VAL A 122 1.29 14.06 5.30
N LEU A 123 1.17 15.36 4.99
CA LEU A 123 1.63 16.45 5.85
C LEU A 123 0.57 16.75 6.91
N LEU A 124 0.94 16.55 8.18
CA LEU A 124 0.15 16.86 9.37
C LEU A 124 0.87 17.98 10.17
N PRO A 125 0.26 18.54 11.24
CA PRO A 125 0.83 19.69 11.95
C PRO A 125 2.27 19.52 12.44
N ASP A 126 2.67 18.29 12.78
CA ASP A 126 3.99 17.91 13.30
C ASP A 126 4.97 17.41 12.23
N GLY A 127 4.54 17.25 10.97
CA GLY A 127 5.42 16.92 9.86
C GLY A 127 4.83 15.94 8.86
N TRP A 128 5.71 15.30 8.09
CA TRP A 128 5.33 14.26 7.14
C TRP A 128 5.21 12.91 7.86
N HIS A 129 4.04 12.27 7.72
CA HIS A 129 3.78 10.95 8.28
C HIS A 129 3.65 9.92 7.18
N SER A 130 4.37 8.82 7.33
CA SER A 130 4.41 7.70 6.39
C SER A 130 3.41 6.62 6.79
N THR A 131 2.71 6.04 5.82
CA THR A 131 1.82 4.91 6.05
C THR A 131 1.81 3.95 4.85
N ASP A 132 1.96 2.67 5.12
CA ASP A 132 1.55 1.57 4.24
C ASP A 132 0.41 0.74 4.89
N GLY A 133 -0.07 1.14 6.08
CA GLY A 133 -1.05 0.37 6.83
C GLY A 133 -2.42 0.23 6.17
N TYR A 134 -2.62 0.83 5.00
CA TYR A 134 -3.79 0.65 4.14
C TYR A 134 -3.70 -0.59 3.24
N VAL A 135 -2.52 -1.21 3.10
CA VAL A 135 -2.32 -2.28 2.12
C VAL A 135 -3.06 -3.55 2.51
N VAL A 136 -2.94 -3.95 3.78
CA VAL A 136 -3.54 -5.18 4.31
C VAL A 136 -4.92 -4.88 4.90
N ASP A 137 -5.97 -5.45 4.29
CA ASP A 137 -7.34 -5.29 4.78
C ASP A 137 -7.56 -5.95 6.16
N PRO A 138 -8.55 -5.50 6.95
CA PRO A 138 -8.72 -5.93 8.34
C PRO A 138 -8.86 -7.45 8.52
N VAL A 139 -9.54 -8.13 7.59
CA VAL A 139 -9.70 -9.60 7.65
C VAL A 139 -8.34 -10.26 7.47
N LEU A 140 -7.62 -9.93 6.39
CA LEU A 140 -6.28 -10.46 6.16
C LEU A 140 -5.32 -10.13 7.32
N PHE A 141 -5.39 -8.92 7.86
CA PHE A 141 -4.56 -8.47 8.97
C PHE A 141 -4.79 -9.32 10.23
N ALA A 142 -6.05 -9.56 10.62
CA ALA A 142 -6.36 -10.38 11.79
C ALA A 142 -5.82 -11.80 11.64
N HIS A 143 -5.98 -12.40 10.45
CA HIS A 143 -5.45 -13.73 10.19
C HIS A 143 -3.92 -13.78 10.18
N ALA A 144 -3.28 -12.78 9.58
CA ALA A 144 -1.82 -12.67 9.58
C ALA A 144 -1.26 -12.50 11.01
N LYS A 145 -1.88 -11.68 11.87
CA LYS A 145 -1.44 -11.51 13.28
C LYS A 145 -1.48 -12.82 14.04
N HIS A 146 -2.54 -13.62 13.86
CA HIS A 146 -2.64 -14.93 14.50
C HIS A 146 -1.57 -15.89 13.97
N LEU A 147 -1.38 -15.98 12.65
CA LEU A 147 -0.35 -16.84 12.06
C LEU A 147 1.07 -16.45 12.52
N LEU A 148 1.38 -15.15 12.64
CA LEU A 148 2.67 -14.71 13.18
C LEU A 148 2.86 -15.13 14.63
N HIS A 149 1.80 -15.00 15.46
CA HIS A 149 1.84 -15.43 16.85
C HIS A 149 2.03 -16.95 16.98
N ASP A 150 1.21 -17.74 16.29
CA ASP A 150 1.22 -19.20 16.34
C ASP A 150 2.54 -19.80 15.86
N HIS A 151 3.16 -19.19 14.84
CA HIS A 151 4.43 -19.66 14.29
C HIS A 151 5.68 -19.01 14.94
N GLY A 152 5.50 -18.07 15.88
CA GLY A 152 6.62 -17.35 16.50
C GLY A 152 7.45 -16.54 15.50
N LEU A 153 6.82 -16.02 14.45
CA LEU A 153 7.48 -15.26 13.38
C LEU A 153 7.30 -13.75 13.58
N ASP A 154 8.35 -12.99 13.26
CA ASP A 154 8.36 -11.53 13.37
C ASP A 154 7.82 -10.84 12.10
N SER A 155 7.68 -11.56 10.97
CA SER A 155 7.15 -11.04 9.72
C SER A 155 6.65 -12.15 8.79
N GLY A 156 5.60 -11.87 8.02
CA GLY A 156 4.93 -12.84 7.15
C GLY A 156 3.48 -12.47 6.90
N TRP A 157 2.84 -13.16 5.97
CA TRP A 157 1.43 -13.01 5.60
C TRP A 157 0.97 -11.56 5.36
N GLY A 158 1.88 -10.71 4.88
CA GLY A 158 1.64 -9.33 4.49
C GLY A 158 2.05 -8.29 5.52
N ILE A 159 2.44 -8.68 6.75
CA ILE A 159 2.75 -7.74 7.84
C ILE A 159 4.00 -8.10 8.66
N VAL A 160 4.45 -7.16 9.48
CA VAL A 160 5.38 -7.38 10.61
C VAL A 160 4.61 -7.59 11.91
N GLN A 161 5.22 -8.25 12.89
CA GLN A 161 4.58 -8.61 14.15
C GLN A 161 4.16 -7.39 14.97
N GLU A 162 4.92 -6.29 14.94
CA GLU A 162 4.61 -5.05 15.67
C GLU A 162 3.57 -4.18 14.95
N ALA A 163 3.11 -4.59 13.76
CA ALA A 163 2.13 -3.84 12.99
C ALA A 163 0.89 -3.52 13.83
N ALA A 164 0.56 -2.22 13.88
CA ALA A 164 -0.60 -1.70 14.59
C ALA A 164 -1.87 -1.94 13.76
N GLY A 165 -2.95 -2.33 14.45
CA GLY A 165 -4.23 -2.64 13.82
C GLY A 165 -5.08 -1.43 13.44
N ALA A 166 -4.64 -0.20 13.71
CA ALA A 166 -5.28 1.04 13.31
C ALA A 166 -4.24 2.17 13.31
N TRP A 167 -4.53 3.25 12.58
CA TRP A 167 -3.74 4.48 12.63
C TRP A 167 -4.64 5.63 13.10
N ASP A 168 -4.17 6.38 14.07
CA ASP A 168 -4.85 7.54 14.66
C ASP A 168 -4.41 8.87 14.04
N GLY A 169 -3.53 8.82 13.03
CA GLY A 169 -2.95 10.01 12.43
C GLY A 169 -1.78 10.58 13.24
N GLN A 170 -1.21 9.82 14.18
CA GLN A 170 -0.02 10.20 14.92
C GLN A 170 1.14 9.26 14.54
N GLY A 171 2.32 9.83 14.34
CA GLY A 171 3.50 9.08 13.92
C GLY A 171 3.32 8.33 12.59
N ASP A 172 4.30 7.49 12.26
CA ASP A 172 4.27 6.64 11.08
C ASP A 172 3.46 5.35 11.33
N CYS A 173 2.77 4.85 10.31
CA CYS A 173 2.04 3.59 10.33
C CYS A 173 2.57 2.63 9.25
N LEU A 174 3.72 2.01 9.55
CA LEU A 174 4.29 0.95 8.72
C LEU A 174 3.89 -0.42 9.26
N GLN A 175 3.29 -1.24 8.41
CA GLN A 175 2.78 -2.57 8.69
C GLN A 175 3.49 -3.64 7.88
N GLN A 176 4.02 -3.36 6.68
CA GLN A 176 4.58 -4.41 5.83
C GLN A 176 6.07 -4.64 6.05
N PHE A 177 6.82 -3.63 6.48
CA PHE A 177 8.27 -3.75 6.64
C PHE A 177 8.78 -2.82 7.75
N ARG A 178 10.01 -3.07 8.21
CA ARG A 178 10.70 -2.22 9.20
C ARG A 178 11.72 -1.33 8.49
N ALA A 179 12.17 -0.27 9.16
CA ALA A 179 13.24 0.59 8.64
C ALA A 179 14.48 -0.21 8.23
N GLY A 180 14.85 -1.25 8.99
CA GLY A 180 15.98 -2.13 8.66
C GLY A 180 15.78 -2.99 7.40
N ASP A 181 14.54 -3.21 6.94
CA ASP A 181 14.26 -3.98 5.71
C ASP A 181 14.43 -3.13 4.44
N VAL A 182 14.58 -1.82 4.56
CA VAL A 182 14.80 -0.89 3.44
C VAL A 182 16.22 -1.07 2.89
N VAL A 183 16.31 -1.24 1.57
CA VAL A 183 17.55 -1.41 0.81
C VAL A 183 17.92 -0.13 0.08
N ASP A 184 16.93 0.58 -0.48
CA ASP A 184 17.15 1.83 -1.22
C ASP A 184 15.95 2.77 -1.10
N HIS A 185 16.22 4.07 -1.21
CA HIS A 185 15.21 5.14 -1.15
C HIS A 185 15.12 5.87 -2.50
N HIS A 186 13.93 5.83 -3.10
CA HIS A 186 13.66 6.48 -4.39
C HIS A 186 12.97 7.84 -4.24
N GLY A 187 12.78 8.30 -3.00
CA GLY A 187 12.20 9.60 -2.69
C GLY A 187 10.71 9.72 -2.96
N ALA A 188 10.21 10.96 -2.87
CA ALA A 188 8.81 11.29 -3.03
C ALA A 188 8.47 11.73 -4.46
N TRP A 189 7.33 11.31 -4.96
CA TRP A 189 6.91 11.54 -6.34
C TRP A 189 5.57 12.27 -6.39
N HIS A 190 5.54 13.37 -7.14
CA HIS A 190 4.32 14.15 -7.37
C HIS A 190 3.33 13.37 -8.26
N GLU A 191 3.83 12.85 -9.39
CA GLU A 191 3.14 11.92 -10.29
C GLU A 191 3.67 10.49 -10.05
N PRO A 192 2.95 9.62 -9.35
CA PRO A 192 3.46 8.31 -8.96
C PRO A 192 3.75 7.38 -10.14
N ALA A 193 3.11 7.56 -11.29
CA ALA A 193 3.35 6.75 -12.48
C ALA A 193 4.75 7.01 -13.06
N ALA A 194 5.31 8.20 -12.83
CA ALA A 194 6.63 8.57 -13.35
C ALA A 194 7.75 7.71 -12.73
N PHE A 195 7.61 7.28 -11.47
CA PHE A 195 8.58 6.38 -10.84
C PHE A 195 8.73 5.06 -11.60
N HIS A 196 7.62 4.46 -12.04
CA HIS A 196 7.67 3.20 -12.78
C HIS A 196 8.20 3.36 -14.21
N ALA A 197 8.11 4.57 -14.77
CA ALA A 197 8.64 4.89 -16.09
C ALA A 197 10.16 5.13 -16.10
N THR A 198 10.75 5.55 -14.98
CA THR A 198 12.21 5.77 -14.88
C THR A 198 12.98 4.50 -14.58
N ARG A 199 12.34 3.48 -14.00
CA ARG A 199 12.97 2.16 -13.90
C ARG A 199 13.03 1.57 -15.30
N PRO A 200 14.17 0.97 -15.71
CA PRO A 200 14.17 0.18 -16.93
C PRO A 200 13.03 -0.81 -16.75
N ALA A 201 12.08 -0.80 -17.69
CA ALA A 201 11.13 -1.87 -17.84
C ALA A 201 12.01 -3.08 -18.15
N GLY A 202 12.55 -3.72 -17.10
CA GLY A 202 13.48 -4.83 -17.23
C GLY A 202 12.80 -5.73 -18.21
N THR A 203 13.48 -5.98 -19.34
CA THR A 203 12.90 -6.44 -20.61
C THR A 203 12.19 -7.76 -20.36
N ARG A 204 11.00 -7.67 -19.77
CA ARG A 204 10.08 -8.76 -19.56
C ARG A 204 9.48 -8.87 -20.93
N GLY A 205 10.19 -9.62 -21.77
CA GLY A 205 9.59 -10.27 -22.91
C GLY A 205 8.29 -10.95 -22.44
N TRP A 206 7.46 -11.35 -23.38
CA TRP A 206 6.17 -11.99 -23.11
C TRP A 206 6.22 -13.02 -21.97
N LEU A 207 7.32 -13.78 -21.85
CA LEU A 207 7.55 -14.76 -20.78
C LEU A 207 7.65 -14.14 -19.37
N GLY A 208 8.37 -13.03 -19.22
CA GLY A 208 8.47 -12.32 -17.94
C GLY A 208 7.16 -11.67 -17.51
N ARG A 209 6.34 -11.21 -18.46
CA ARG A 209 4.99 -10.70 -18.18
C ARG A 209 4.05 -11.83 -17.76
N LEU A 210 4.12 -12.97 -18.44
CA LEU A 210 3.36 -14.17 -18.08
C LEU A 210 3.74 -14.67 -16.68
N GLN A 211 5.03 -14.76 -16.37
CA GLN A 211 5.52 -15.14 -15.05
C GLN A 211 5.00 -14.20 -13.96
N TYR A 212 5.04 -12.88 -14.20
CA TYR A 212 4.49 -11.90 -13.27
C TYR A 212 2.98 -12.10 -13.08
N ALA A 213 2.21 -12.28 -14.15
CA ALA A 213 0.77 -12.53 -14.07
C ALA A 213 0.43 -13.83 -13.30
N ILE A 214 1.21 -14.90 -13.49
CA ILE A 214 1.08 -16.15 -12.73
C ILE A 214 1.38 -15.90 -11.24
N ALA A 215 2.46 -15.17 -10.93
CA ALA A 215 2.81 -14.83 -9.55
C ALA A 215 1.70 -13.99 -8.88
N THR A 216 1.15 -12.98 -9.58
CA THR A 216 0.01 -12.18 -9.12
C THR A 216 -1.20 -13.06 -8.80
N ARG A 217 -1.52 -14.02 -9.68
CA ARG A 217 -2.63 -14.96 -9.44
C ARG A 217 -2.36 -15.85 -8.23
N LEU A 218 -1.13 -16.35 -8.07
CA LEU A 218 -0.73 -17.16 -6.92
C LEU A 218 -0.85 -16.38 -5.60
N VAL A 219 -0.37 -15.13 -5.58
CA VAL A 219 -0.51 -14.21 -4.44
C VAL A 219 -1.99 -14.07 -4.07
N ASN A 220 -2.83 -13.73 -5.03
CA ASN A 220 -4.27 -13.53 -4.79
C ASN A 220 -4.94 -14.82 -4.26
N LEU A 221 -4.60 -15.99 -4.80
CA LEU A 221 -5.11 -17.27 -4.31
C LEU A 221 -4.69 -17.57 -2.88
N ARG A 222 -3.42 -17.34 -2.53
CA ARG A 222 -2.90 -17.62 -1.17
C ARG A 222 -3.43 -16.61 -0.16
N VAL A 223 -3.52 -15.34 -0.53
CA VAL A 223 -4.20 -14.32 0.29
C VAL A 223 -5.67 -14.71 0.54
N ALA A 224 -6.38 -15.20 -0.48
CA ALA A 224 -7.75 -15.67 -0.30
C ALA A 224 -7.84 -16.85 0.69
N ARG A 225 -6.88 -17.80 0.64
CA ARG A 225 -6.81 -18.89 1.63
C ARG A 225 -6.59 -18.38 3.04
N VAL A 226 -5.70 -17.41 3.23
CA VAL A 226 -5.46 -16.80 4.56
C VAL A 226 -6.76 -16.16 5.08
N ARG A 227 -7.47 -15.38 4.24
CA ARG A 227 -8.75 -14.77 4.62
C ARG A 227 -9.86 -15.77 4.95
N GLN A 228 -9.83 -16.96 4.35
CA GLN A 228 -10.85 -18.00 4.55
C GLN A 228 -10.46 -19.01 5.64
N SER A 229 -9.21 -18.98 6.11
CA SER A 229 -8.69 -19.95 7.07
C SER A 229 -9.42 -19.85 8.40
N ARG A 230 -9.90 -20.98 8.93
CA ARG A 230 -10.38 -21.11 10.33
C ARG A 230 -9.24 -21.47 11.31
N PHE A 231 -8.00 -21.46 10.80
CA PHE A 231 -6.69 -21.89 11.34
C PHE A 231 -6.51 -23.40 11.65
N PRO A 232 -5.27 -23.97 11.54
CA PRO A 232 -4.00 -23.42 11.05
C PRO A 232 -3.60 -23.91 9.63
N LEU A 233 -2.94 -23.05 8.85
CA LEU A 233 -2.31 -23.38 7.57
C LEU A 233 -0.84 -23.78 7.82
N PRO A 234 -0.36 -24.95 7.37
CA PRO A 234 1.04 -25.32 7.56
C PRO A 234 1.99 -24.39 6.78
N LEU A 235 3.12 -24.03 7.39
CA LEU A 235 4.24 -23.42 6.67
C LEU A 235 4.75 -24.39 5.59
N PRO A 236 4.96 -23.96 4.34
CA PRO A 236 5.81 -24.73 3.44
C PRO A 236 7.22 -24.79 4.05
N PRO A 237 7.94 -25.92 3.91
CA PRO A 237 9.26 -26.07 4.51
C PRO A 237 10.19 -24.97 4.01
N MET A 238 10.82 -24.24 4.94
CA MET A 238 11.91 -23.33 4.63
C MET A 238 13.03 -24.15 3.98
N ALA A 239 13.34 -23.88 2.71
CA ALA A 239 14.57 -24.36 2.13
C ALA A 239 15.72 -23.71 2.92
N ALA A 240 16.51 -24.54 3.61
CA ALA A 240 17.77 -24.11 4.20
C ALA A 240 18.58 -23.41 3.09
N GLN A 241 18.91 -22.14 3.29
CA GLN A 241 19.87 -21.48 2.43
C GLN A 241 21.25 -22.06 2.71
N PRO A 242 22.08 -22.29 1.68
CA PRO A 242 23.45 -22.73 1.84
C PRO A 242 24.33 -21.69 2.56
#